data_AF-A0A0B0CYB6-F1
#
_entry.id   AF-A0A0B0CYB6-F1
#
_cell.length_a   1.000
_cell.length_b   1.000
_cell.length_c   1.000
_cell.angle_alpha   90.00
_cell.angle_beta   90.00
_cell.angle_gamma   90.00
#
_symmetry.space_group_name_H-M   'P 1'
#
loop_
_entity.id
_entity.type
_entity.pdbx_description
1 polymer ?
#
loop_
_entity_poly.entity_id
_entity_poly.type
_entity_poly.pdbx_seq_one_letter_code
_entity_poly.pdbx_strand_id
1 'polypeptide(L)'
;MTLDLSNVPKELKLIMELLKAETKVDIQSIQSKWFKDVNWKLFIKQSLHHRVFPILHSKVEAVKDGLIPSFVIERLSFEYKRNTFQMLQLSGEMERVSRLFSQHEVRTIFLKGPMLAHELYGDLSLRTSGDLDVLIPINKLTQAEDLLERQGYEKDDYIQTVLNDWKWRHHHVTYVHPKKKIKIELHWRLNPGPSKEPDFESLWNRKT
;
A
#
# COMPACT_ATOMS: atom_id res chain seq x y z
N MET A 1 19.44 10.32 20.20
CA MET A 1 18.16 11.03 20.47
C MET A 1 17.17 9.99 20.97
N THR A 2 16.84 9.98 22.25
CA THR A 2 15.85 9.07 22.83
C THR A 2 14.46 9.65 22.57
N LEU A 3 13.60 8.90 21.86
CA LEU A 3 12.21 9.32 21.67
C LEU A 3 11.49 9.35 23.03
N ASP A 4 10.80 10.44 23.34
CA ASP A 4 9.87 10.50 24.46
C ASP A 4 8.58 9.75 24.10
N LEU A 5 8.28 8.69 24.85
CA LEU A 5 7.10 7.84 24.66
C LEU A 5 6.08 8.01 25.79
N SER A 6 6.22 9.03 26.63
CA SER A 6 5.34 9.31 27.79
C SER A 6 3.85 9.34 27.38
N ASN A 7 3.54 10.00 26.27
CA ASN A 7 2.17 10.16 25.76
C ASN A 7 1.71 9.07 24.78
N VAL A 8 2.55 8.07 24.50
CA VAL A 8 2.20 7.00 23.56
C VAL A 8 1.30 5.96 24.26
N PRO A 9 0.12 5.65 23.70
CA PRO A 9 -0.80 4.66 24.28
C PRO A 9 -0.14 3.29 24.48
N LYS A 10 -0.58 2.57 25.51
CA LYS A 10 -0.05 1.24 25.84
C LYS A 10 -0.22 0.26 24.67
N GLU A 11 -1.33 0.37 23.96
CA GLU A 11 -1.67 -0.44 22.78
C GLU A 11 -0.64 -0.27 21.66
N LEU A 12 -0.24 0.98 21.37
CA LEU A 12 0.74 1.26 20.33
C LEU A 12 2.14 0.76 20.74
N LYS A 13 2.49 0.88 22.03
CA LYS A 13 3.72 0.28 22.56
C LYS A 13 3.73 -1.25 22.40
N LEU A 14 2.62 -1.91 22.73
CA LEU A 14 2.47 -3.36 22.53
C LEU A 14 2.57 -3.74 21.05
N ILE A 15 1.95 -2.98 20.14
CA ILE A 15 2.13 -3.15 18.68
C ILE A 15 3.61 -3.11 18.32
N MET A 16 4.36 -2.10 18.78
CA MET A 16 5.78 -1.97 18.49
C MET A 16 6.59 -3.16 19.04
N GLU A 17 6.30 -3.64 20.24
CA GLU A 17 6.98 -4.81 20.82
C GLU A 17 6.70 -6.09 20.00
N LEU A 18 5.46 -6.29 19.53
CA LEU A 18 5.12 -7.41 18.66
C LEU A 18 5.78 -7.31 17.28
N LEU A 19 5.94 -6.11 16.73
CA LEU A 19 6.58 -5.88 15.43
C LEU A 19 8.10 -6.07 15.48
N LYS A 20 8.75 -5.74 16.60
CA LYS A 20 10.18 -5.98 16.81
C LYS A 20 10.54 -7.46 16.97
N ALA A 21 9.60 -8.27 17.44
CA ALA A 21 9.84 -9.68 17.65
C ALA A 21 9.91 -10.40 16.30
N GLU A 22 11.05 -10.98 15.94
CA GLU A 22 11.24 -11.62 14.63
C GLU A 22 10.77 -13.08 14.65
N THR A 23 11.08 -13.80 15.74
CA THR A 23 10.79 -15.23 15.89
C THR A 23 9.62 -15.52 16.83
N LYS A 24 9.09 -16.74 16.78
CA LYS A 24 8.08 -17.21 17.75
C LYS A 24 8.60 -17.18 19.19
N VAL A 25 9.88 -17.44 19.40
CA VAL A 25 10.52 -17.39 20.72
C VAL A 25 10.52 -15.95 21.26
N ASP A 26 10.85 -14.97 20.41
CA ASP A 26 10.81 -13.55 20.79
C ASP A 26 9.41 -13.13 21.22
N ILE A 27 8.39 -13.51 20.45
CA ILE A 27 6.99 -13.20 20.75
C ILE A 27 6.58 -13.80 22.10
N GLN A 28 6.95 -15.05 22.37
CA GLN A 28 6.63 -15.73 23.62
C GLN A 28 7.40 -15.19 24.83
N SER A 29 8.50 -14.47 24.59
CA SER A 29 9.32 -13.79 25.60
C SER A 29 8.77 -12.41 25.99
N ILE A 30 7.83 -11.85 25.22
CA ILE A 30 7.20 -10.56 25.52
C ILE A 30 6.57 -10.63 26.92
N GLN A 31 6.98 -9.70 27.78
CA GLN A 31 6.57 -9.69 29.18
C GLN A 31 5.04 -9.61 29.30
N SER A 32 4.45 -10.51 30.09
CA SER A 32 2.99 -10.62 30.28
C SER A 32 2.33 -9.32 30.76
N LYS A 33 3.08 -8.43 31.42
CA LYS A 33 2.64 -7.09 31.84
C LYS A 33 2.12 -6.22 30.69
N TRP A 34 2.63 -6.44 29.48
CA TRP A 34 2.22 -5.70 28.29
C TRP A 34 0.79 -6.02 27.86
N PHE A 35 0.30 -7.22 28.17
CA PHE A 35 -1.03 -7.70 27.80
C PHE A 35 -2.12 -7.38 28.84
N LYS A 36 -1.73 -6.92 30.04
CA LYS A 36 -2.68 -6.51 31.09
C LYS A 36 -3.32 -5.16 30.77
N ASP A 37 -4.58 -4.96 31.12
CA ASP A 37 -5.28 -3.66 31.01
C ASP A 37 -5.20 -3.02 29.62
N VAL A 38 -5.13 -3.84 28.56
CA VAL A 38 -5.08 -3.37 27.18
C VAL A 38 -6.48 -3.09 26.68
N ASN A 39 -6.70 -1.91 26.10
CA ASN A 39 -7.90 -1.64 25.33
C ASN A 39 -7.78 -2.31 23.96
N TRP A 40 -8.22 -3.56 23.89
CA TRP A 40 -8.14 -4.37 22.68
C TRP A 40 -8.89 -3.80 21.46
N LYS A 41 -9.95 -3.01 21.68
CA LYS A 41 -10.63 -2.29 20.58
C LYS A 41 -9.74 -1.19 20.01
N LEU A 42 -9.02 -0.46 20.86
CA LEU A 42 -8.05 0.55 20.43
C LEU A 42 -6.84 -0.10 19.76
N PHE A 43 -6.34 -1.23 20.27
CA PHE A 43 -5.27 -2.01 19.64
C PHE A 43 -5.62 -2.40 18.20
N ILE A 44 -6.83 -2.93 17.96
CA ILE A 44 -7.32 -3.24 16.60
C ILE A 44 -7.35 -1.96 15.75
N LYS A 45 -7.96 -0.88 16.27
CA LYS A 45 -8.07 0.40 15.55
C LYS A 45 -6.71 0.93 15.11
N GLN A 46 -5.71 0.90 15.99
CA GLN A 46 -4.35 1.36 15.71
C GLN A 46 -3.63 0.42 14.73
N SER A 47 -3.78 -0.89 14.88
CA SER A 47 -3.23 -1.89 13.95
C SER A 47 -3.70 -1.66 12.52
N LEU A 48 -4.99 -1.34 12.33
CA LEU A 48 -5.57 -1.02 11.04
C LEU A 48 -5.15 0.36 10.54
N HIS A 49 -5.20 1.38 11.39
CA HIS A 49 -4.83 2.75 11.04
C HIS A 49 -3.38 2.85 10.54
N HIS A 50 -2.45 2.19 11.22
CA HIS A 50 -1.04 2.15 10.85
C HIS A 50 -0.73 1.06 9.80
N ARG A 51 -1.72 0.30 9.35
CA ARG A 51 -1.62 -0.76 8.33
C ARG A 51 -0.60 -1.87 8.64
N VAL A 52 -0.36 -2.12 9.93
CA VAL A 52 0.53 -3.19 10.41
C VAL A 52 -0.21 -4.49 10.75
N PHE A 53 -1.54 -4.49 10.61
CA PHE A 53 -2.38 -5.65 10.88
C PHE A 53 -1.99 -6.94 10.13
N PRO A 54 -1.46 -6.93 8.88
CA PRO A 54 -1.11 -8.18 8.22
C PRO A 54 0.07 -8.88 8.90
N ILE A 55 1.07 -8.10 9.32
CA ILE A 55 2.22 -8.60 10.08
C ILE A 55 1.75 -9.06 11.46
N LEU A 56 0.93 -8.25 12.13
CA LEU A 56 0.45 -8.58 13.46
C LEU A 56 -0.42 -9.83 13.51
N HIS A 57 -1.13 -10.19 12.44
CA HIS A 57 -1.95 -11.40 12.39
C HIS A 57 -1.16 -12.65 12.81
N SER A 58 -0.02 -12.92 12.17
CA SER A 58 0.82 -14.08 12.53
C SER A 58 1.45 -13.93 13.91
N LYS A 59 1.75 -12.68 14.34
CA LYS A 59 2.34 -12.41 15.65
C LYS A 59 1.35 -12.70 16.78
N VAL A 60 0.09 -12.29 16.67
CA VAL A 60 -0.91 -12.52 17.71
C VAL A 60 -1.29 -13.99 17.85
N GLU A 61 -1.28 -14.76 16.77
CA GLU A 61 -1.49 -16.21 16.80
C GLU A 61 -0.33 -16.96 17.49
N ALA A 62 0.86 -16.37 17.50
CA ALA A 62 2.06 -16.95 18.12
C ALA A 62 2.20 -16.62 19.61
N VAL A 63 1.42 -15.65 20.13
CA VAL A 63 1.38 -15.30 21.55
C VAL A 63 0.77 -16.46 22.36
N LYS A 64 1.22 -16.62 23.62
CA LYS A 64 0.69 -17.66 24.52
C LYS A 64 -0.82 -17.52 24.70
N ASP A 65 -1.49 -18.67 24.72
CA ASP A 65 -2.93 -18.76 24.89
C ASP A 65 -3.43 -17.98 26.12
N GLY A 66 -4.56 -17.29 25.95
CA GLY A 66 -5.22 -16.53 27.02
C GLY A 66 -4.68 -15.12 27.26
N LEU A 67 -3.56 -14.71 26.64
CA LEU A 67 -3.05 -13.33 26.77
C LEU A 67 -3.73 -12.33 25.83
N ILE A 68 -4.20 -12.80 24.68
CA ILE A 68 -4.94 -11.99 23.70
C ILE A 68 -6.35 -12.58 23.57
N PRO A 69 -7.42 -11.76 23.68
CA PRO A 69 -8.78 -12.22 23.47
C PRO A 69 -9.01 -12.74 22.04
N SER A 70 -9.81 -13.80 21.89
CA SER A 70 -10.07 -14.43 20.58
C SER A 70 -10.60 -13.46 19.54
N PHE A 71 -11.48 -12.52 19.92
CA PHE A 71 -12.05 -11.54 19.00
C PHE A 71 -11.00 -10.66 18.32
N VAL A 72 -9.83 -10.46 18.95
CA VAL A 72 -8.72 -9.69 18.36
C VAL A 72 -8.05 -10.51 17.26
N ILE A 73 -7.76 -11.77 17.55
CA ILE A 73 -7.16 -12.72 16.60
C ILE A 73 -8.10 -12.90 15.40
N GLU A 74 -9.38 -13.17 15.66
CA GLU A 74 -10.42 -13.31 14.64
C GLU A 74 -10.54 -12.05 13.77
N ARG A 75 -10.51 -10.86 14.38
CA ARG A 75 -10.60 -9.61 13.63
C ARG A 75 -9.37 -9.38 12.75
N LEU A 76 -8.16 -9.61 13.27
CA LEU A 76 -6.93 -9.47 12.48
C LEU A 76 -6.85 -10.52 11.36
N SER A 77 -7.35 -11.73 11.60
CA SER A 77 -7.43 -12.80 10.58
C SER A 77 -8.40 -12.45 9.46
N PHE A 78 -9.57 -11.91 9.81
CA PHE A 78 -10.52 -11.40 8.82
C PHE A 78 -9.89 -10.30 7.93
N GLU A 79 -9.20 -9.35 8.56
CA GLU A 79 -8.56 -8.23 7.87
C GLU A 79 -7.39 -8.68 7.00
N TYR A 80 -6.56 -9.60 7.50
CA TYR A 80 -5.49 -10.24 6.74
C TYR A 80 -6.02 -10.93 5.48
N LYS A 81 -7.06 -11.77 5.61
CA LYS A 81 -7.68 -12.46 4.46
C LYS A 81 -8.22 -11.45 3.44
N ARG A 82 -8.92 -10.41 3.91
CA ARG A 82 -9.43 -9.34 3.06
C ARG A 82 -8.30 -8.63 2.29
N ASN A 83 -7.21 -8.31 2.97
CA ASN A 83 -6.02 -7.72 2.36
C ASN A 83 -5.41 -8.64 1.29
N THR A 84 -5.28 -9.93 1.57
CA THR A 84 -4.75 -10.90 0.60
C THR A 84 -5.58 -10.90 -0.69
N PHE A 85 -6.91 -10.94 -0.59
CA PHE A 85 -7.77 -10.86 -1.79
C PHE A 85 -7.60 -9.55 -2.54
N GLN A 86 -7.53 -8.42 -1.84
CA GLN A 86 -7.31 -7.11 -2.45
C GLN A 86 -5.95 -7.04 -3.17
N MET A 87 -4.89 -7.54 -2.54
CA MET A 87 -3.55 -7.56 -3.13
C MET A 87 -3.49 -8.47 -4.36
N LEU A 88 -4.18 -9.61 -4.35
CA LEU A 88 -4.31 -10.48 -5.53
C LEU A 88 -5.05 -9.80 -6.68
N GLN A 89 -6.16 -9.10 -6.39
CA GLN A 89 -6.91 -8.32 -7.39
C GLN A 89 -6.05 -7.21 -7.99
N LEU A 90 -5.34 -6.46 -7.16
CA LEU A 90 -4.40 -5.42 -7.63
C LEU A 90 -3.28 -6.00 -8.47
N SER A 91 -2.78 -7.20 -8.13
CA SER A 91 -1.76 -7.89 -8.91
C SER A 91 -2.24 -8.25 -10.31
N GLY A 92 -3.44 -8.84 -10.41
CA GLY A 92 -4.04 -9.18 -11.69
C GLY A 92 -4.32 -7.95 -12.56
N GLU A 93 -4.81 -6.85 -11.95
CA GLU A 93 -5.00 -5.60 -12.70
C GLU A 93 -3.70 -4.95 -13.14
N MET A 94 -2.66 -4.97 -12.29
CA MET A 94 -1.34 -4.49 -12.66
C MET A 94 -0.81 -5.21 -13.91
N GLU A 95 -0.91 -6.54 -13.95
CA GLU A 95 -0.51 -7.32 -15.13
C GLU A 95 -1.35 -6.96 -16.36
N ARG A 96 -2.66 -6.85 -16.21
CA ARG A 96 -3.58 -6.51 -17.31
C ARG A 96 -3.28 -5.14 -17.89
N VAL A 97 -3.09 -4.13 -17.03
CA VAL A 97 -2.77 -2.75 -17.43
C VAL A 97 -1.38 -2.67 -18.04
N SER A 98 -0.39 -3.37 -17.47
CA SER A 98 0.96 -3.47 -18.04
C SER A 98 0.91 -4.01 -19.47
N ARG A 99 0.16 -5.09 -19.69
CA ARG A 99 -0.02 -5.70 -21.02
C ARG A 99 -0.71 -4.76 -22.00
N LEU A 100 -1.80 -4.11 -21.57
CA LEU A 100 -2.52 -3.12 -22.37
C LEU A 100 -1.59 -2.02 -22.87
N PHE A 101 -0.81 -1.43 -21.97
CA PHE A 101 0.12 -0.35 -22.30
C PHE A 101 1.26 -0.84 -23.19
N SER A 102 1.83 -2.02 -22.90
CA SER A 102 2.89 -2.61 -23.72
C SER A 102 2.43 -2.88 -25.16
N GLN A 103 1.20 -3.37 -25.36
CA GLN A 103 0.63 -3.63 -26.69
C GLN A 103 0.46 -2.36 -27.54
N HIS A 104 0.42 -1.20 -26.89
CA HIS A 104 0.26 0.10 -27.54
C HIS A 104 1.53 0.97 -27.42
N GLU A 105 2.68 0.34 -27.15
CA GLU A 105 3.98 1.01 -27.08
C GLU A 105 4.06 2.14 -26.03
N VAL A 106 3.31 1.99 -24.94
CA VAL A 106 3.38 2.85 -23.76
C VAL A 106 4.25 2.16 -22.71
N ARG A 107 5.47 2.67 -22.52
CA ARG A 107 6.40 2.18 -21.50
C ARG A 107 5.93 2.58 -20.10
N THR A 108 5.96 1.64 -19.15
CA THR A 108 5.39 1.82 -17.81
C THR A 108 6.33 1.36 -16.70
N ILE A 109 6.49 2.17 -15.66
CA ILE A 109 7.20 1.81 -14.43
C ILE A 109 6.18 1.82 -13.31
N PHE A 110 5.88 0.65 -12.74
CA PHE A 110 5.00 0.56 -11.58
C PHE A 110 5.78 0.96 -10.32
N LEU A 111 5.38 2.07 -9.69
CA LEU A 111 6.10 2.64 -8.53
C LEU A 111 5.81 1.86 -7.24
N LYS A 112 4.66 1.21 -7.19
CA LYS A 112 4.24 0.31 -6.12
C LYS A 112 3.67 -0.94 -6.78
N GLY A 113 3.91 -2.11 -6.20
CA GLY A 113 3.36 -3.33 -6.78
C GLY A 113 3.58 -4.59 -5.95
N PRO A 114 2.96 -5.70 -6.38
CA PRO A 114 3.10 -7.03 -5.79
C PRO A 114 4.53 -7.56 -5.80
N MET A 115 5.31 -7.20 -6.84
CA MET A 115 6.72 -7.58 -6.93
C MET A 115 7.52 -7.03 -5.75
N LEU A 116 7.34 -5.74 -5.42
CA LEU A 116 7.92 -5.15 -4.22
C LEU A 116 7.34 -5.75 -2.93
N ALA A 117 6.15 -6.35 -2.95
CA ALA A 117 5.61 -7.04 -1.78
C ALA A 117 6.40 -8.32 -1.48
N HIS A 118 6.62 -9.15 -2.50
CA HIS A 118 7.41 -10.36 -2.36
C HIS A 118 8.87 -10.05 -2.02
N GLU A 119 9.49 -9.04 -2.65
CA GLU A 119 10.88 -8.67 -2.37
C GLU A 119 11.07 -8.11 -0.95
N LEU A 120 10.16 -7.25 -0.48
CA LEU A 120 10.29 -6.61 0.83
C LEU A 120 9.82 -7.48 1.99
N TYR A 121 8.82 -8.33 1.77
CA TYR A 121 8.15 -9.08 2.85
C TYR A 121 8.20 -10.60 2.70
N GLY A 122 8.67 -11.13 1.56
CA GLY A 122 8.60 -12.56 1.22
C GLY A 122 7.19 -13.06 0.88
N ASP A 123 6.15 -12.33 1.29
CA ASP A 123 4.74 -12.68 1.08
C ASP A 123 3.91 -11.44 0.70
N LEU A 124 3.16 -11.56 -0.40
CA LEU A 124 2.24 -10.55 -0.90
C LEU A 124 1.20 -10.13 0.15
N SER A 125 0.75 -11.07 0.98
CA SER A 125 -0.28 -10.88 1.99
C SER A 125 0.07 -9.84 3.06
N LEU A 126 1.38 -9.59 3.25
CA LEU A 126 1.91 -8.72 4.30
C LEU A 126 1.95 -7.24 3.90
N ARG A 127 1.92 -6.96 2.59
CA ARG A 127 1.84 -5.59 2.07
C ARG A 127 0.39 -5.13 2.01
N THR A 128 0.15 -3.86 2.27
CA THR A 128 -1.13 -3.19 2.00
C THR A 128 -0.98 -2.20 0.85
N SER A 129 -1.95 -2.15 -0.05
CA SER A 129 -2.02 -1.14 -1.13
C SER A 129 -3.48 -0.82 -1.45
N GLY A 130 -3.78 0.46 -1.74
CA GLY A 130 -5.11 0.91 -2.14
C GLY A 130 -5.27 1.17 -3.64
N ASP A 131 -4.15 1.26 -4.35
CA ASP A 131 -4.03 1.77 -5.70
C ASP A 131 -2.83 1.14 -6.43
N LEU A 132 -2.79 1.40 -7.74
CA LEU A 132 -1.67 1.12 -8.63
C LEU A 132 -1.06 2.43 -9.12
N ASP A 133 0.19 2.69 -8.77
CA ASP A 133 0.94 3.84 -9.27
C ASP A 133 1.74 3.44 -10.51
N VAL A 134 1.45 4.09 -11.63
CA VAL A 134 2.09 3.80 -12.92
C VAL A 134 2.71 5.05 -13.48
N LEU A 135 4.04 5.08 -13.56
CA LEU A 135 4.79 6.14 -14.21
C LEU A 135 4.93 5.85 -15.71
N ILE A 136 4.63 6.85 -16.54
CA ILE A 136 4.72 6.81 -18.00
C ILE A 136 5.47 8.03 -18.55
N PRO A 137 5.98 7.98 -19.80
CA PRO A 137 6.46 9.16 -20.49
C PRO A 137 5.34 10.19 -20.66
N ILE A 138 5.60 11.46 -20.36
CA ILE A 138 4.59 12.53 -20.46
C ILE A 138 4.03 12.69 -21.88
N ASN A 139 4.83 12.43 -22.91
CA ASN A 139 4.40 12.46 -24.32
C ASN A 139 3.45 11.31 -24.69
N LYS A 140 3.31 10.29 -23.84
CA LYS A 140 2.37 9.19 -23.97
C LYS A 140 1.11 9.36 -23.12
N LEU A 141 0.99 10.45 -22.35
CA LEU A 141 -0.10 10.67 -21.41
C LEU A 141 -1.48 10.56 -22.06
N THR A 142 -1.74 11.35 -23.12
CA THR A 142 -3.03 11.32 -23.83
C THR A 142 -3.37 9.92 -24.36
N GLN A 143 -2.39 9.20 -24.91
CA GLN A 143 -2.60 7.82 -25.37
C GLN A 143 -2.97 6.89 -24.20
N ALA A 144 -2.32 7.04 -23.05
CA ALA A 144 -2.59 6.22 -21.88
C ALA A 144 -3.95 6.52 -21.24
N GLU A 145 -4.37 7.80 -21.20
CA GLU A 145 -5.70 8.22 -20.77
C GLU A 145 -6.78 7.55 -21.65
N ASP A 146 -6.68 7.69 -22.97
CA ASP A 146 -7.61 7.06 -23.94
C ASP A 146 -7.70 5.54 -23.75
N LEU A 147 -6.57 4.88 -23.48
CA LEU A 147 -6.52 3.44 -23.25
C LEU A 147 -7.23 3.04 -21.97
N LEU A 148 -7.06 3.78 -20.88
CA LEU A 148 -7.74 3.50 -19.61
C LEU A 148 -9.26 3.73 -19.71
N GLU A 149 -9.68 4.82 -20.34
CA GLU A 149 -11.10 5.14 -20.56
C GLU A 149 -11.80 4.05 -21.38
N ARG A 150 -11.17 3.57 -22.47
CA ARG A 150 -11.68 2.44 -23.26
C ARG A 150 -11.80 1.13 -22.49
N GLN A 151 -11.06 0.99 -21.39
CA GLN A 151 -11.15 -0.15 -20.48
C GLN A 151 -12.15 0.06 -19.33
N GLY A 152 -12.94 1.14 -19.38
CA GLY A 152 -13.98 1.45 -18.41
C GLY A 152 -13.46 2.07 -17.11
N TYR A 153 -12.26 2.65 -17.12
CA TYR A 153 -11.80 3.50 -16.04
C TYR A 153 -12.38 4.91 -16.22
N GLU A 154 -12.82 5.50 -15.12
CA GLU A 154 -13.35 6.86 -15.08
C GLU A 154 -12.32 7.76 -14.40
N LYS A 155 -12.08 8.93 -14.97
CA LYS A 155 -11.20 9.93 -14.37
C LYS A 155 -11.82 10.45 -13.08
N ASP A 156 -11.02 10.47 -12.01
CA ASP A 156 -11.42 11.08 -10.74
C ASP A 156 -11.23 12.59 -10.87
N ASP A 157 -12.21 13.26 -11.48
CA ASP A 157 -12.18 14.67 -11.89
C ASP A 157 -12.20 15.62 -10.68
N TYR A 158 -11.07 15.75 -9.99
CA TYR A 158 -10.88 16.78 -8.97
C TYR A 158 -10.11 18.01 -9.48
N ILE A 159 -9.51 17.93 -10.68
CA ILE A 159 -8.62 18.98 -11.19
C ILE A 159 -9.29 19.76 -12.31
N GLN A 160 -10.11 20.75 -11.95
CA GLN A 160 -10.47 21.83 -12.87
C GLN A 160 -9.28 22.79 -12.98
N THR A 161 -8.60 22.82 -14.12
CA THR A 161 -7.69 23.92 -14.43
C THR A 161 -8.23 24.74 -15.58
N VAL A 162 -8.22 26.06 -15.38
CA VAL A 162 -8.81 27.05 -16.30
C VAL A 162 -7.91 27.28 -17.53
N LEU A 163 -6.65 26.82 -17.50
CA LEU A 163 -5.61 27.22 -18.48
C LEU A 163 -4.69 26.07 -18.97
N ASN A 164 -5.09 24.80 -18.83
CA ASN A 164 -4.30 23.64 -19.30
C ASN A 164 -2.87 23.54 -18.68
N ASP A 165 -2.65 24.23 -17.56
CA ASP A 165 -1.39 24.35 -16.82
C ASP A 165 -1.18 23.23 -15.78
N TRP A 166 -2.15 22.31 -15.68
CA TRP A 166 -2.14 21.21 -14.72
C TRP A 166 -0.93 20.29 -14.87
N LYS A 167 -0.40 20.06 -16.09
CA LYS A 167 0.76 19.19 -16.32
C LYS A 167 2.04 19.68 -15.61
N TRP A 168 2.10 20.98 -15.30
CA TRP A 168 3.22 21.61 -14.58
C TRP A 168 3.05 21.61 -13.07
N ARG A 169 1.80 21.68 -12.58
CA ARG A 169 1.46 21.70 -11.14
C ARG A 169 1.22 20.31 -10.55
N HIS A 170 0.77 19.37 -11.39
CA HIS A 170 0.46 18.00 -11.01
C HIS A 170 1.52 17.05 -11.56
N HIS A 171 1.55 15.86 -10.99
CA HIS A 171 2.50 14.81 -11.32
C HIS A 171 1.80 13.49 -11.68
N HIS A 172 0.49 13.40 -11.41
CA HIS A 172 -0.36 12.29 -11.79
C HIS A 172 -1.80 12.73 -12.04
N VAL A 173 -2.56 11.80 -12.60
CA VAL A 173 -4.02 11.83 -12.71
C VAL A 173 -4.57 10.50 -12.18
N THR A 174 -5.70 10.54 -11.49
CA THR A 174 -6.31 9.36 -10.88
C THR A 174 -7.47 8.85 -11.72
N TYR A 175 -7.52 7.54 -11.88
CA TYR A 175 -8.55 6.80 -12.59
C TYR A 175 -9.13 5.72 -11.69
N VAL A 176 -10.45 5.56 -11.67
CA VAL A 176 -11.15 4.55 -10.87
C VAL A 176 -12.03 3.71 -11.78
N HIS A 177 -11.91 2.38 -11.68
CA HIS A 177 -12.85 1.50 -12.36
C HIS A 177 -14.08 1.27 -11.46
N PRO A 178 -15.30 1.67 -11.87
CA PRO A 178 -16.49 1.69 -11.01
C PRO A 178 -16.95 0.30 -10.57
N LYS A 179 -16.77 -0.73 -11.42
CA LYS A 179 -17.07 -2.13 -11.11
C LYS A 179 -15.97 -2.82 -10.31
N LYS A 180 -14.71 -2.70 -10.73
CA LYS A 180 -13.57 -3.36 -10.08
C LYS A 180 -13.18 -2.71 -8.75
N LYS A 181 -13.58 -1.45 -8.53
CA LYS A 181 -13.18 -0.61 -7.39
C LYS A 181 -11.65 -0.49 -7.25
N ILE A 182 -10.95 -0.53 -8.37
CA ILE A 182 -9.49 -0.39 -8.44
C ILE A 182 -9.16 1.02 -8.91
N LYS A 183 -8.20 1.63 -8.21
CA LYS A 183 -7.67 2.95 -8.50
C LYS A 183 -6.31 2.82 -9.17
N ILE A 184 -6.11 3.57 -10.24
CA ILE A 184 -4.84 3.73 -10.93
C ILE A 184 -4.46 5.21 -10.86
N GLU A 185 -3.27 5.49 -10.33
CA GLU A 185 -2.65 6.80 -10.44
C GLU A 185 -1.66 6.75 -11.60
N LEU A 186 -1.95 7.51 -12.65
CA LEU A 186 -1.11 7.61 -13.83
C LEU A 186 -0.17 8.80 -13.68
N HIS A 187 1.08 8.52 -13.32
CA HIS A 187 2.14 9.48 -13.06
C HIS A 187 2.91 9.80 -14.35
N TRP A 188 3.30 11.07 -14.52
CA TRP A 188 4.34 11.48 -15.49
C TRP A 188 5.57 12.11 -14.81
N ARG A 189 5.50 12.27 -13.49
CA ARG A 189 6.55 12.77 -12.58
C ARG A 189 6.44 12.04 -11.25
N LEU A 190 7.52 11.96 -10.47
CA LEU A 190 7.49 11.32 -9.15
C LEU A 190 6.92 12.26 -8.08
N ASN A 191 7.12 13.56 -8.24
CA ASN A 191 6.68 14.57 -7.28
C ASN A 191 6.06 15.78 -7.98
N PRO A 192 5.21 16.57 -7.29
CA PRO A 192 4.80 17.89 -7.78
C PRO A 192 6.01 18.74 -8.14
N GLY A 193 5.86 19.58 -9.18
CA GLY A 193 6.89 20.53 -9.57
C GLY A 193 6.91 21.78 -8.67
N PRO A 194 8.02 22.55 -8.66
CA PRO A 194 9.32 22.26 -9.28
C PRO A 194 10.24 21.48 -8.32
N SER A 195 10.47 20.20 -8.61
CA SER A 195 11.45 19.35 -7.93
C SER A 195 12.47 18.80 -8.94
N LYS A 196 13.73 18.62 -8.51
CA LYS A 196 14.77 17.98 -9.33
C LYS A 196 14.62 16.46 -9.19
N GLU A 197 14.20 15.80 -10.25
CA GLU A 197 14.00 14.36 -10.30
C GLU A 197 14.61 13.78 -11.59
N PRO A 198 14.99 12.49 -11.62
CA PRO A 198 15.44 11.83 -12.84
C PRO A 198 14.32 11.81 -13.88
N ASP A 199 14.67 11.93 -15.16
CA ASP A 199 13.70 11.75 -16.23
C ASP A 199 13.24 10.29 -16.37
N PHE A 200 12.15 10.09 -17.12
CA PHE A 200 11.59 8.76 -17.35
C PHE A 200 12.61 7.79 -17.93
N GLU A 201 13.45 8.21 -18.89
CA GLU A 201 14.42 7.33 -19.55
C GLU A 201 15.51 6.85 -18.57
N SER A 202 15.97 7.75 -17.71
CA SER A 202 16.94 7.47 -16.65
C SER A 202 16.40 6.44 -15.66
N LEU A 203 15.12 6.55 -15.28
CA LEU A 203 14.44 5.58 -14.42
C LEU A 203 14.21 4.25 -15.16
N TRP A 204 13.79 4.32 -16.42
CA TRP A 204 13.50 3.16 -17.26
C TRP A 204 14.74 2.28 -17.46
N ASN A 205 15.90 2.88 -17.67
CA ASN A 205 17.16 2.15 -17.85
C ASN A 205 17.69 1.53 -16.55
N ARG A 206 17.13 1.91 -15.39
CA ARG A 206 17.48 1.39 -14.06
C ARG A 206 16.42 0.46 -13.47
N LYS A 207 15.34 0.18 -14.20
CA LYS A 207 14.33 -0.78 -13.75
C LYS A 207 14.95 -2.19 -13.82
N THR A 208 15.42 -2.67 -12.69
CA THR A 208 15.82 -4.07 -12.47
C THR A 208 14.71 -4.76 -11.71
#